data_AF-A0A7J3BP56-F1
#
_entry.id   AF-A0A7J3BP56-F1
#
_cell.length_a   1.000
_cell.length_b   1.000
_cell.length_c   1.000
_cell.angle_alpha   90.00
_cell.angle_beta   90.00
_cell.angle_gamma   90.00
#
_symmetry.space_group_name_H-M   'P 1'
#
loop_
_entity.id
_entity.type
_entity.pdbx_description
1 polymer ?
#
loop_
_entity_poly.entity_id
_entity_poly.type
_entity_poly.pdbx_seq_one_letter_code
_entity_poly.pdbx_strand_id
1 'polypeptide(L)' 'DFIKMDTEGYEENILLGAKETIKRWKPILSFSAYHKPTDKERLPKIVKSIRPDYKITLNKFSEEDFYCE' A
#
# COMPACT_ATOMS: atom_id res chain seq x y z
N ASP A 1 6.05 -12.69 5.44
CA ASP A 1 5.64 -12.41 4.05
C ASP A 1 5.68 -10.93 3.77
N PHE A 2 6.08 -10.55 2.56
CA PHE A 2 6.34 -9.16 2.17
C PHE A 2 5.90 -8.94 0.72
N ILE A 3 5.25 -7.81 0.44
CA ILE A 3 4.90 -7.37 -0.91
C ILE A 3 5.51 -5.98 -1.12
N LYS A 4 6.49 -5.89 -2.02
CA LYS A 4 6.95 -4.61 -2.57
C LYS A 4 6.22 -4.35 -3.88
N MET A 5 5.79 -3.12 -4.13
CA MET A 5 5.32 -2.72 -5.46
C MET A 5 5.66 -1.27 -5.77
N ASP A 6 6.11 -1.05 -6.99
CA ASP A 6 6.30 0.25 -7.62
C ASP A 6 5.91 0.03 -9.09
N THR A 7 4.73 0.51 -9.45
CA THR A 7 4.01 0.05 -10.65
C THR A 7 3.44 1.18 -11.48
N GLU A 8 4.06 2.36 -11.42
CA GLU A 8 3.73 3.49 -12.29
C GLU A 8 2.24 3.88 -12.24
N GLY A 9 1.65 3.85 -11.02
CA GLY A 9 0.27 4.27 -10.78
C GLY A 9 -0.76 3.13 -10.71
N TYR A 10 -0.35 1.87 -10.80
CA TYR A 10 -1.24 0.71 -10.69
C TYR A 10 -1.42 0.18 -9.25
N GLU A 11 -0.89 0.87 -8.24
CA GLU A 11 -0.89 0.44 -6.83
C GLU A 11 -2.30 0.19 -6.32
N GLU A 12 -3.26 1.08 -6.62
CA GLU A 12 -4.67 0.91 -6.25
C GLU A 12 -5.27 -0.39 -6.83
N ASN A 13 -5.01 -0.67 -8.11
CA ASN A 13 -5.52 -1.88 -8.76
C ASN A 13 -4.89 -3.15 -8.17
N ILE A 14 -3.59 -3.11 -7.87
CA ILE A 14 -2.88 -4.24 -7.27
C ILE A 14 -3.38 -4.51 -5.85
N LEU A 15 -3.55 -3.47 -5.03
CA LEU A 15 -4.10 -3.62 -3.68
C LEU A 15 -5.50 -4.24 -3.71
N LEU A 16 -6.36 -3.79 -4.62
CA LEU A 16 -7.71 -4.34 -4.79
C LEU A 16 -7.68 -5.79 -5.31
N GLY A 17 -6.83 -6.10 -6.28
CA GLY A 17 -6.65 -7.45 -6.82
C GLY A 17 -6.06 -8.44 -5.79
N ALA A 18 -5.16 -7.95 -4.93
CA ALA A 18 -4.50 -8.74 -3.88
C ALA A 18 -5.30 -8.77 -2.56
N LYS A 19 -6.52 -8.22 -2.52
CA LYS A 19 -7.32 -8.05 -1.30
C LYS A 19 -7.43 -9.32 -0.45
N GLU A 20 -7.75 -10.47 -1.06
CA GLU A 20 -7.93 -11.71 -0.29
C GLU A 20 -6.61 -12.22 0.30
N THR A 21 -5.49 -12.05 -0.41
CA THR A 21 -4.15 -12.35 0.08
C THR A 21 -3.76 -11.45 1.25
N ILE A 22 -3.94 -10.13 1.10
CA ILE A 22 -3.63 -9.13 2.13
C ILE A 22 -4.47 -9.38 3.38
N LYS A 23 -5.78 -9.61 3.20
CA LYS A 23 -6.72 -9.89 4.29
C LYS A 23 -6.36 -11.17 5.03
N ARG A 24 -6.03 -12.26 4.32
CA ARG A 24 -5.73 -13.57 4.92
C ARG A 24 -4.38 -13.61 5.63
N TRP A 25 -3.33 -13.08 5.02
CA TRP A 25 -1.94 -13.34 5.46
C TRP A 25 -1.26 -12.17 6.16
N LYS A 26 -1.82 -10.95 6.12
CA LYS A 26 -1.19 -9.72 6.66
C LYS A 26 0.28 -9.57 6.25
N PRO A 27 0.65 -9.69 4.96
CA PRO A 27 2.03 -9.43 4.57
C PRO A 27 2.40 -7.98 4.89
N ILE A 28 3.66 -7.72 5.19
CA ILE A 28 4.15 -6.34 5.23
C ILE A 28 4.03 -5.78 3.80
N LEU A 29 3.52 -4.56 3.65
CA LEU A 29 3.39 -3.88 2.37
C LEU A 29 4.37 -2.72 2.29
N SER A 30 5.07 -2.60 1.16
CA SER A 30 5.90 -1.43 0.85
C SER A 30 5.60 -0.99 -0.58
N PHE A 31 5.11 0.24 -0.77
CA PHE A 31 4.72 0.70 -2.09
C PHE A 31 4.79 2.21 -2.32
N SER A 32 5.12 2.57 -3.55
CA SER A 32 5.25 3.96 -4.02
C SER A 32 3.97 4.77 -3.82
N ALA A 33 4.11 6.02 -3.39
CA ALA A 33 3.02 6.96 -3.12
C ALA A 33 3.18 8.30 -3.87
N TYR A 34 3.82 8.27 -5.04
CA TYR A 34 4.17 9.47 -5.83
C TYR A 34 3.68 9.45 -7.28
N HIS A 35 3.06 8.37 -7.76
CA HIS A 35 2.67 8.24 -9.17
C HIS A 35 1.42 9.03 -9.54
N LYS A 36 0.48 9.20 -8.60
CA LYS A 36 -0.73 9.99 -8.78
C LYS A 36 -0.88 11.03 -7.67
N PRO A 37 -1.48 12.21 -7.99
CA PRO A 37 -1.75 13.24 -6.99
C PRO A 37 -2.58 12.76 -5.79
N THR A 38 -3.40 11.73 -5.99
CA THR A 38 -4.31 11.19 -4.98
C THR A 38 -3.74 10.03 -4.17
N ASP A 39 -2.54 9.53 -4.47
CA ASP A 39 -2.01 8.29 -3.88
C ASP A 39 -1.90 8.37 -2.36
N LYS A 40 -1.35 9.49 -1.86
CA LYS A 40 -1.14 9.73 -0.43
C LYS A 40 -2.46 9.75 0.36
N GLU A 41 -3.57 10.05 -0.29
CA GLU A 41 -4.89 10.05 0.33
C GLU A 41 -5.64 8.73 0.14
N ARG A 42 -5.62 8.15 -1.07
CA ARG A 42 -6.42 6.99 -1.44
C ARG A 42 -5.83 5.67 -0.99
N LEU A 43 -4.53 5.45 -1.20
CA LEU A 43 -3.92 4.14 -0.96
C LEU A 43 -3.99 3.71 0.52
N PRO A 44 -3.75 4.59 1.52
CA PRO A 44 -3.92 4.21 2.92
C PRO A 44 -5.36 3.84 3.28
N LYS A 45 -6.35 4.54 2.68
CA LYS A 45 -7.78 4.23 2.87
C LYS A 45 -8.12 2.85 2.32
N ILE A 46 -7.59 2.50 1.15
CA ILE A 46 -7.75 1.17 0.55
C ILE A 46 -7.15 0.09 1.45
N VAL A 47 -5.89 0.23 1.86
CA VAL A 47 -5.23 -0.73 2.77
C VAL A 47 -6.07 -0.93 4.04
N LYS A 48 -6.52 0.17 4.67
CA LYS A 48 -7.36 0.12 5.88
C LYS A 48 -8.73 -0.52 5.64
N SER A 49 -9.32 -0.32 4.47
CA SER A 49 -10.59 -0.95 4.09
C SER A 49 -10.47 -2.46 3.88
N ILE A 50 -9.30 -2.92 3.41
CA ILE A 50 -9.01 -4.35 3.24
C ILE A 50 -8.74 -4.97 4.61
N ARG A 51 -7.95 -4.28 5.42
CA ARG A 51 -7.49 -4.77 6.71
C ARG A 51 -7.18 -3.61 7.69
N PRO A 52 -8.05 -3.38 8.70
CA PRO A 52 -7.99 -2.16 9.53
C PRO A 52 -6.83 -2.13 10.55
N ASP A 53 -6.25 -3.28 10.90
CA ASP A 53 -5.18 -3.45 11.89
C ASP A 53 -3.76 -3.17 11.35
N TYR A 54 -3.60 -2.72 10.10
CA TYR A 54 -2.32 -2.24 9.58
C TYR A 54 -1.90 -0.91 10.23
N LYS A 55 -0.67 -0.78 10.69
CA LYS A 55 -0.03 0.50 10.98
C LYS A 55 0.62 0.99 9.69
N ILE A 56 0.32 2.22 9.27
CA ILE A 56 0.77 2.78 7.99
C ILE A 56 1.68 3.96 8.27
N THR A 57 2.87 3.94 7.69
CA THR A 57 3.86 5.03 7.77
C THR A 57 4.24 5.46 6.36
N LEU A 58 4.42 6.76 6.13
CA LEU A 58 4.99 7.28 4.88
C LEU A 58 6.49 7.51 5.09
N ASN A 59 7.32 6.70 4.43
CA ASN A 59 8.76 6.91 4.34
C ASN A 59 9.07 7.99 3.29
N LYS A 60 10.13 8.77 3.52
CA LYS A 60 10.55 9.88 2.65
C LYS A 60 12.07 9.94 2.44
N PHE A 61 12.80 8.86 2.73
CA PHE A 61 14.26 8.89 2.73
C PHE A 61 14.86 9.06 1.33
N SER A 62 14.43 8.22 0.37
CA SER A 62 14.83 8.31 -1.05
C SER A 62 13.64 8.63 -1.94
N GLU A 63 12.53 7.94 -1.68
CA GLU A 63 11.26 8.06 -2.37
C GLU A 63 10.14 8.16 -1.32
N GLU A 64 8.95 8.57 -1.79
CA GLU A 64 7.77 8.62 -0.94
C GLU A 64 7.02 7.29 -1.02
N ASP A 65 7.28 6.41 -0.06
CA ASP A 65 6.71 5.06 0.00
C ASP A 65 5.85 4.87 1.24
N PHE A 66 4.70 4.21 1.09
CA PHE A 66 3.99 3.66 2.23
C PHE A 66 4.63 2.36 2.70
N TYR A 67 4.76 2.24 4.03
CA TYR A 67 5.12 1.02 4.73
C TYR A 67 3.98 0.63 5.67
N CYS A 68 3.45 -0.60 5.53
CA CYS A 68 2.31 -1.10 6.28
C CYS A 68 2.63 -2.40 7.01
N GLU A 69 2.42 -2.44 8.34
CA GLU A 69 2.66 -3.63 9.21
C GLU A 69 1.51 -3.99 10.15
#